data_AF-A0A9W7WV84-F1
#
_entry.id   AF-A0A9W7WV84-F1
#
_cell.length_a   1.000
_cell.length_b   1.000
_cell.length_c   1.000
_cell.angle_alpha   90.00
_cell.angle_beta   90.00
_cell.angle_gamma   90.00
#
_symmetry.space_group_name_H-M   'P 1'
#
loop_
_entity.id
_entity.type
_entity.pdbx_description
1 polymer ?
#
loop_
_entity_poly.entity_id
_entity_poly.type
_entity_poly.pdbx_seq_one_letter_code
_entity_poly.pdbx_strand_id
1 'polypeptide(L)'
;MKVLVFAVVLGVLVSGNSALDCYHCVPAKAGGACEVTQVTCPPGKDACSAAKFLRKPYGHFQKCMPIADCEMVKLNAYINIKCCQKDFCNIFD
;
A
#
# COMPACT_ATOMS: atom_id res chain seq x y z
N MET A 1 28.90 -9.51 29.32
CA MET A 1 28.89 -8.64 28.10
C MET A 1 28.55 -9.41 26.83
N LYS A 2 29.03 -10.65 26.62
CA LYS A 2 28.72 -11.45 25.40
C LYS A 2 27.23 -11.84 25.24
N VAL A 3 26.53 -12.11 26.34
CA VAL A 3 25.12 -12.57 26.33
C VAL A 3 24.15 -11.45 25.92
N LEU A 4 24.46 -10.21 26.31
CA LEU A 4 23.66 -9.03 25.98
C LEU A 4 23.69 -8.73 24.48
N VAL A 5 24.84 -8.94 23.81
CA VAL A 5 24.98 -8.73 22.37
C VAL A 5 24.12 -9.73 21.58
N PHE A 6 24.06 -10.99 22.00
CA PHE A 6 23.20 -11.99 21.36
C PHE A 6 21.71 -11.67 21.51
N ALA A 7 21.28 -11.17 22.67
CA ALA A 7 19.89 -10.77 22.89
C ALA A 7 19.49 -9.57 22.02
N VAL A 8 20.40 -8.61 21.79
CA VAL A 8 20.14 -7.45 20.92
C VAL A 8 20.05 -7.87 19.44
N VAL A 9 20.91 -8.80 18.99
CA VAL A 9 20.87 -9.28 17.59
C VAL A 9 19.61 -10.11 17.31
N LEU A 10 19.13 -10.92 18.25
CA LEU A 10 17.86 -11.65 18.09
C LEU A 10 16.62 -10.74 18.20
N GLY A 11 16.66 -9.68 19.02
CA GLY A 11 15.54 -8.74 19.15
C GLY A 11 15.26 -7.93 17.87
N VAL A 12 16.29 -7.66 17.07
CA VAL A 12 16.17 -6.91 15.80
C VAL A 12 15.56 -7.75 14.68
N LEU A 13 15.58 -9.08 14.76
CA LEU A 13 15.01 -9.97 13.74
C LEU A 13 13.48 -10.10 13.84
N VAL A 14 12.86 -9.64 14.94
CA VAL A 14 11.42 -9.80 15.23
C VAL A 14 10.64 -8.48 15.11
N SER A 15 11.22 -7.42 14.53
CA SER A 15 10.40 -6.43 13.83
C SER A 15 10.05 -7.00 12.46
N GLY A 16 9.26 -8.08 12.47
CA GLY A 16 8.75 -8.72 11.29
C GLY A 16 7.93 -7.72 10.51
N ASN A 17 8.51 -7.19 9.44
CA ASN A 17 7.74 -6.66 8.32
C ASN A 17 6.99 -7.86 7.75
N SER A 18 5.89 -8.26 8.38
CA SER A 18 4.92 -9.15 7.74
C SER A 18 4.64 -8.54 6.37
N ALA A 19 4.90 -9.33 5.33
CA ALA A 19 4.68 -8.85 3.98
C ALA A 19 3.20 -8.53 3.84
N LEU A 20 2.89 -7.24 3.65
CA LEU A 20 1.53 -6.73 3.63
C LEU A 20 0.83 -7.26 2.37
N ASP A 21 -0.36 -7.81 2.51
CA ASP A 21 -1.16 -8.26 1.37
C ASP A 21 -2.22 -7.22 1.00
N CYS A 22 -2.34 -6.87 -0.29
CA CYS A 22 -3.27 -5.85 -0.75
C CYS A 22 -4.08 -6.31 -1.97
N TYR A 23 -5.20 -5.65 -2.22
CA TYR A 23 -5.84 -5.73 -3.53
C TYR A 23 -5.05 -4.94 -4.57
N HIS A 24 -4.96 -5.50 -5.77
CA HIS A 24 -4.30 -4.90 -6.91
C HIS A 24 -5.23 -4.83 -8.12
N CYS A 25 -5.38 -3.62 -8.66
CA CYS A 25 -6.18 -3.31 -9.84
C CYS A 25 -5.62 -2.02 -10.44
N VAL A 26 -4.99 -2.08 -11.61
CA VAL A 26 -4.48 -0.90 -12.32
C VAL A 26 -4.96 -0.96 -13.77
N PRO A 27 -5.97 -0.17 -14.16
CA PRO A 27 -6.47 -0.14 -15.52
C PRO A 27 -5.39 0.31 -16.51
N ALA A 28 -5.35 -0.31 -17.70
CA ALA A 28 -4.43 0.08 -18.79
C ALA A 28 -4.68 1.49 -19.33
N LYS A 29 -5.90 2.02 -19.12
CA LYS A 29 -6.30 3.38 -19.48
C LYS A 29 -7.12 3.99 -18.36
N ALA A 30 -6.99 5.30 -18.15
CA ALA A 30 -7.76 5.99 -17.13
C ALA A 30 -9.28 5.89 -17.40
N GLY A 31 -10.04 5.48 -16.38
CA GLY A 31 -11.49 5.19 -16.48
C GLY A 31 -11.83 3.82 -17.06
N GLY A 32 -10.83 3.02 -17.46
CA GLY A 32 -11.04 1.63 -17.89
C GLY A 32 -11.27 0.68 -16.73
N ALA A 33 -11.71 -0.55 -17.03
CA ALA A 33 -11.81 -1.62 -16.05
C ALA A 33 -10.45 -2.32 -15.82
N CYS A 34 -10.31 -2.95 -14.66
CA CYS A 34 -9.28 -3.93 -14.34
C CYS A 34 -9.88 -5.06 -13.51
N GLU A 35 -9.23 -6.22 -13.55
CA GLU A 35 -9.54 -7.32 -12.65
C GLU A 35 -8.88 -7.05 -11.28
N VAL A 36 -9.63 -7.25 -10.21
CA VAL A 36 -9.10 -7.14 -8.85
C VAL A 36 -8.41 -8.45 -8.49
N THR A 37 -7.12 -8.35 -8.20
CA THR A 37 -6.26 -9.47 -7.80
C THR A 37 -5.71 -9.24 -6.39
N GLN A 38 -5.17 -10.27 -5.76
CA GLN A 38 -4.48 -10.17 -4.47
C GLN A 38 -2.98 -10.26 -4.70
N VAL A 39 -2.21 -9.40 -4.06
CA VAL A 39 -0.74 -9.39 -4.17
C VAL A 39 -0.09 -9.15 -2.82
N THR A 40 1.01 -9.86 -2.58
CA THR A 40 1.93 -9.56 -1.48
C THR A 40 2.82 -8.38 -1.88
N CYS A 41 2.87 -7.35 -1.06
CA CYS A 41 3.61 -6.15 -1.36
C CYS A 41 5.13 -6.41 -1.37
N PRO A 42 5.85 -5.88 -2.38
CA PRO A 42 7.30 -6.01 -2.43
C PRO A 42 7.97 -5.14 -1.35
N PRO A 43 9.26 -5.38 -1.06
CA PRO A 43 10.02 -4.58 -0.10
C PRO A 43 9.92 -3.07 -0.37
N GLY A 44 9.77 -2.28 0.70
CA GLY A 44 9.62 -0.81 0.60
C GLY A 44 8.25 -0.33 0.14
N LYS A 45 7.26 -1.23 -0.04
CA LYS A 45 5.86 -0.87 -0.27
C LYS A 45 5.03 -1.30 0.95
N ASP A 46 5.00 -0.44 1.96
CA ASP A 46 4.46 -0.72 3.29
C ASP A 46 3.02 -0.22 3.50
N ALA A 47 2.30 0.12 2.42
CA ALA A 47 0.89 0.50 2.47
C ALA A 47 0.07 -0.07 1.30
N CYS A 48 -1.16 -0.44 1.59
CA CYS A 48 -2.20 -0.62 0.60
C CYS A 48 -2.82 0.74 0.26
N SER A 49 -2.98 1.00 -1.04
CA SER A 49 -3.62 2.22 -1.53
C SER A 49 -4.80 1.90 -2.43
N ALA A 50 -5.83 2.73 -2.37
CA ALA A 50 -6.92 2.76 -3.34
C ALA A 50 -7.20 4.22 -3.70
N ALA A 51 -7.20 4.55 -4.99
CA ALA A 51 -7.42 5.90 -5.46
C ALA A 51 -8.58 5.99 -6.45
N LYS A 52 -9.31 7.10 -6.41
CA LYS A 52 -10.34 7.53 -7.36
C LYS A 52 -10.03 8.96 -7.80
N PHE A 53 -9.85 9.18 -9.09
CA PHE A 53 -9.62 10.50 -9.66
C PHE A 53 -10.94 11.24 -9.81
N LEU A 54 -10.99 12.49 -9.37
CA LEU A 54 -12.20 13.31 -9.33
C LEU A 54 -12.50 14.01 -10.66
N ARG A 55 -11.58 13.94 -11.62
CA ARG A 55 -11.70 14.55 -12.95
C ARG A 55 -11.75 13.48 -14.04
N LYS A 56 -12.45 13.79 -15.14
CA LYS A 56 -12.48 12.93 -16.33
C LYS A 56 -11.06 12.60 -16.79
N PRO A 57 -10.76 11.34 -17.13
CA PRO A 57 -11.70 10.24 -17.38
C PRO A 57 -12.03 9.37 -16.14
N TYR A 58 -11.91 9.89 -14.92
CA TYR A 58 -12.23 9.18 -13.66
C TYR A 58 -11.42 7.89 -13.49
N GLY A 59 -10.10 8.03 -13.60
CA GLY A 59 -9.15 6.96 -13.30
C GLY A 59 -9.35 6.40 -11.88
N HIS A 60 -8.92 5.16 -11.68
CA HIS A 60 -8.85 4.54 -10.37
C HIS A 60 -7.70 3.54 -10.34
N PHE A 61 -7.26 3.19 -9.13
CA PHE A 61 -6.35 2.06 -8.93
C PHE A 61 -6.46 1.53 -7.51
N GLN A 62 -6.01 0.30 -7.32
CA GLN A 62 -5.67 -0.33 -6.06
C GLN A 62 -4.26 -0.91 -6.21
N LYS A 63 -3.33 -0.61 -5.30
CA LYS A 63 -1.97 -1.17 -5.35
C LYS A 63 -1.20 -0.99 -4.04
N CYS A 64 -0.10 -1.72 -3.91
CA CYS A 64 0.94 -1.45 -2.92
C CYS A 64 1.70 -0.15 -3.26
N MET A 65 1.98 0.67 -2.26
CA MET A 65 2.86 1.84 -2.38
C MET A 65 3.56 2.16 -1.05
N PRO A 66 4.62 2.98 -1.02
CA PRO A 66 5.17 3.49 0.23
C PRO A 66 4.13 4.36 0.94
N ILE A 67 4.01 4.25 2.26
CA ILE A 67 3.02 5.03 3.03
C ILE A 67 3.24 6.54 2.85
N ALA A 68 4.49 7.00 2.82
CA ALA A 68 4.84 8.40 2.60
C ALA A 68 4.32 8.93 1.26
N ASP A 69 4.46 8.16 0.18
CA ASP A 69 3.93 8.52 -1.14
C ASP A 69 2.40 8.55 -1.11
N CYS A 70 1.76 7.62 -0.39
CA CYS A 70 0.30 7.56 -0.31
C CYS A 70 -0.27 8.78 0.42
N GLU A 71 0.32 9.12 1.56
CA GLU A 71 -0.06 10.31 2.35
C GLU A 71 0.21 11.61 1.58
N MET A 72 1.29 11.67 0.78
CA MET A 72 1.54 12.81 -0.09
C MET A 72 0.44 12.98 -1.16
N VAL A 73 -0.08 11.88 -1.73
CA VAL A 73 -1.19 11.94 -2.70
C VAL A 73 -2.49 12.43 -2.06
N LYS A 74 -2.72 12.22 -0.75
CA LYS A 74 -3.91 12.78 -0.05
C LYS A 74 -3.97 14.31 -0.10
N LEU A 75 -2.84 14.97 -0.26
CA LEU A 75 -2.77 16.43 -0.38
C LEU A 75 -3.27 16.93 -1.74
N ASN A 76 -3.49 16.05 -2.71
CA ASN A 76 -3.95 16.40 -4.05
C ASN A 76 -5.47 16.63 -4.08
N ALA A 77 -5.91 17.83 -4.46
CA ALA A 77 -7.33 18.19 -4.53
C ALA A 77 -8.15 17.45 -5.61
N TYR A 78 -7.51 16.67 -6.49
CA TYR A 78 -8.15 15.98 -7.62
C TYR A 78 -8.13 14.46 -7.48
N ILE A 79 -7.62 13.93 -6.37
CA ILE A 79 -7.51 12.48 -6.12
C ILE A 79 -8.08 12.19 -4.73
N ASN A 80 -9.09 11.34 -4.67
CA ASN A 80 -9.53 10.74 -3.41
C ASN A 80 -8.76 9.42 -3.24
N ILE A 81 -7.88 9.35 -2.23
CA ILE A 81 -7.07 8.16 -1.96
C ILE A 81 -7.24 7.67 -0.52
N LYS A 82 -7.46 6.36 -0.37
CA LYS A 82 -7.41 5.62 0.89
C LYS A 82 -6.02 5.01 1.05
N CYS A 83 -5.40 5.23 2.20
CA CYS A 83 -4.08 4.69 2.57
C CYS A 83 -4.23 3.92 3.88
N CYS A 84 -3.70 2.71 3.95
CA CYS A 84 -3.79 1.86 5.14
C CYS A 84 -2.70 0.79 5.13
N GLN A 85 -2.35 0.27 6.31
CA GLN A 85 -1.25 -0.69 6.52
C GLN A 85 -1.75 -2.00 7.15
N LYS A 86 -2.93 -2.45 6.72
CA LYS A 86 -3.55 -3.72 7.14
C LYS A 86 -3.86 -4.54 5.90
N ASP A 87 -3.80 -5.86 5.99
CA ASP A 87 -4.08 -6.72 4.84
C ASP A 87 -5.46 -6.40 4.23
N PHE A 88 -5.49 -6.31 2.90
CA PHE A 88 -6.69 -6.14 2.08
C PHE A 88 -7.55 -4.92 2.43
N CYS A 89 -6.98 -3.91 3.10
CA CYS A 89 -7.72 -2.76 3.61
C CYS A 89 -8.09 -1.71 2.55
N ASN A 90 -7.55 -1.82 1.33
CA ASN A 90 -7.70 -0.83 0.26
C ASN A 90 -8.97 -1.02 -0.57
N ILE A 91 -10.11 -1.16 0.11
CA ILE A 91 -11.45 -1.13 -0.49
C ILE A 91 -12.07 0.24 -0.21
N PHE A 92 -12.74 0.83 -1.19
CA PHE A 92 -13.64 1.96 -0.92
C PHE A 92 -14.98 1.38 -0.49
N ASP A 93 -15.33 1.60 0.77
CA ASP A 93 -16.62 1.22 1.35
C ASP A 93 -17.79 1.84 0.56
#